data_AF-A0A833FZV0-F1
#
_entry.id   AF-A0A833FZV0-F1
#
_cell.length_a   1.000
_cell.length_b   1.000
_cell.length_c   1.000
_cell.angle_alpha   90.00
_cell.angle_beta   90.00
_cell.angle_gamma   90.00
#
_symmetry.space_group_name_H-M   'P 1'
#
loop_
_entity.id
_entity.type
_entity.pdbx_description
1 polymer ?
#
loop_
_entity_poly.entity_id
_entity_poly.type
_entity_poly.pdbx_seq_one_letter_code
_entity_poly.pdbx_strand_id
1 'polypeptide(L)'
;MEAAPNGAGLGTAIATIVPAHAGNGNGADPDPMGPATAPSNGYDPQVKLTARQMVEGSDLPQAQIAYRLGVSEATLTNWKREGGWTRPEGAPEAPVIGRTKAARKAAVRRSTAEVRRTRLIGRLFKTFERQVAEIEARFADPAARTEEKDARTLGSLARTLETLMALERDDGPKAREPEPVDRDELRAALARRIAQWAEEAGQSD
;
A
#
# COMPACT_ATOMS: atom_id res chain seq x y z
N MET A 1 -35.60 -1.69 -72.73
CA MET A 1 -34.21 -1.30 -72.47
C MET A 1 -34.24 0.12 -71.95
N GLU A 2 -33.53 0.37 -70.86
CA GLU A 2 -33.05 1.69 -70.45
C GLU A 2 -34.09 2.75 -70.01
N ALA A 3 -34.12 3.00 -68.71
CA ALA A 3 -33.82 4.32 -68.11
C ALA A 3 -34.48 4.43 -66.72
N ALA A 4 -33.66 4.35 -65.68
CA ALA A 4 -34.01 4.82 -64.35
C ALA A 4 -34.09 6.35 -64.32
N PRO A 5 -34.84 6.92 -63.37
CA PRO A 5 -34.29 8.02 -62.58
C PRO A 5 -34.41 7.69 -61.08
N ASN A 6 -33.27 7.68 -60.36
CA ASN A 6 -32.76 8.81 -59.58
C ASN A 6 -33.85 9.38 -58.67
N GLY A 7 -33.87 9.10 -57.36
CA GLY A 7 -32.75 9.28 -56.45
C GLY A 7 -32.93 10.62 -55.72
N ALA A 8 -33.84 10.65 -54.74
CA ALA A 8 -33.98 11.75 -53.79
C ALA A 8 -34.21 11.16 -52.39
N GLY A 9 -33.15 10.53 -51.86
CA GLY A 9 -33.08 10.17 -50.46
C GLY A 9 -32.83 11.44 -49.64
N LEU A 10 -33.86 11.90 -48.93
CA LEU A 10 -33.72 12.85 -47.84
C LEU A 10 -33.02 12.13 -46.69
N GLY A 11 -31.68 12.14 -46.72
CA GLY A 11 -30.85 11.77 -45.60
C GLY A 11 -30.96 12.85 -44.51
N THR A 12 -31.75 12.58 -43.49
CA THR A 12 -31.76 13.33 -42.24
C THR A 12 -30.39 13.17 -41.58
N ALA A 13 -29.49 14.13 -41.78
CA ALA A 13 -28.27 14.26 -41.01
C ALA A 13 -28.64 14.73 -39.60
N ILE A 14 -28.76 13.80 -38.66
CA ILE A 14 -28.74 14.12 -37.24
C ILE A 14 -27.29 14.50 -36.93
N ALA A 15 -26.99 15.79 -36.98
CA ALA A 15 -25.74 16.34 -36.49
C ALA A 15 -25.71 16.14 -34.96
N THR A 16 -25.08 15.06 -34.52
CA THR A 16 -24.64 14.91 -33.13
C THR A 16 -23.58 15.98 -32.89
N ILE A 17 -24.02 17.12 -32.36
CA ILE A 17 -23.15 18.13 -31.78
C ILE A 17 -22.48 17.48 -30.57
N VAL A 18 -21.26 16.98 -30.76
CA VAL A 18 -20.33 16.67 -29.68
C VAL A 18 -19.71 18.00 -29.28
N PRO A 19 -19.99 18.54 -28.08
CA PRO A 19 -19.21 19.66 -27.59
C PRO A 19 -17.77 19.17 -27.33
N ALA A 20 -16.82 19.78 -28.04
CA ALA A 20 -15.42 19.70 -27.75
C ALA A 20 -15.16 20.28 -26.34
N HIS A 21 -15.14 19.42 -25.33
CA HIS A 21 -14.53 19.75 -24.05
C HIS A 21 -13.01 19.74 -24.26
N ALA A 22 -12.46 20.94 -24.32
CA ALA A 22 -11.03 21.18 -24.18
C ALA A 22 -10.53 20.50 -22.91
N GLY A 23 -9.83 19.40 -23.09
CA GLY A 23 -9.18 18.66 -22.04
C GLY A 23 -7.91 19.34 -21.57
N ASN A 24 -7.66 19.17 -20.28
CA ASN A 24 -6.37 19.12 -19.61
C ASN A 24 -5.63 20.44 -19.37
N GLY A 25 -6.05 21.12 -18.31
CA GLY A 25 -5.18 21.96 -17.49
C GLY A 25 -5.50 21.78 -16.00
N ASN A 26 -4.81 20.86 -15.34
CA ASN A 26 -4.75 20.69 -13.88
C ASN A 26 -6.10 20.62 -13.12
N GLY A 27 -6.91 19.61 -13.45
CA GLY A 27 -7.88 19.05 -12.50
C GLY A 27 -7.15 18.27 -11.41
N ALA A 28 -6.49 18.98 -10.49
CA ALA A 28 -6.31 18.45 -9.15
C ALA A 28 -7.71 18.43 -8.53
N ASP A 29 -8.41 17.31 -8.66
CA ASP A 29 -9.63 17.07 -7.90
C ASP A 29 -9.35 17.41 -6.43
N PRO A 30 -10.07 18.37 -5.82
CA PRO A 30 -10.03 18.51 -4.38
C PRO A 30 -10.73 17.27 -3.84
N ASP A 31 -9.95 16.28 -3.37
CA ASP A 31 -10.46 15.19 -2.53
C ASP A 31 -11.46 15.78 -1.51
N PRO A 32 -12.77 15.49 -1.58
CA PRO A 32 -13.74 16.11 -0.68
C PRO A 32 -13.70 15.53 0.75
N MET A 33 -12.69 14.72 1.09
CA MET A 33 -12.59 14.00 2.37
C MET A 33 -11.15 13.86 2.91
N GLY A 34 -10.22 14.73 2.49
CA GLY A 34 -8.95 14.90 3.21
C GLY A 34 -9.20 15.68 4.51
N PRO A 35 -8.72 15.25 5.69
CA PRO A 35 -8.97 15.97 6.93
C PRO A 35 -8.37 17.37 6.84
N ALA A 36 -9.26 18.37 6.80
CA ALA A 36 -8.88 19.77 6.89
C ALA A 36 -7.82 19.95 7.97
N THR A 37 -6.66 20.46 7.55
CA THR A 37 -5.54 20.81 8.42
C THR A 37 -6.06 21.70 9.52
N ALA A 38 -6.17 21.17 10.74
CA ALA A 38 -6.81 21.85 11.85
C ALA A 38 -6.09 23.16 12.18
N PRO A 39 -6.82 24.26 12.46
CA PRO A 39 -6.23 25.45 13.04
C PRO A 39 -5.59 25.09 14.37
N SER A 40 -4.27 25.27 14.49
CA SER A 40 -3.48 24.78 15.61
C SER A 40 -3.58 25.61 16.90
N ASN A 41 -4.59 26.49 17.04
CA ASN A 41 -4.82 27.21 18.29
C ASN A 41 -6.25 27.78 18.35
N GLY A 42 -7.10 27.16 19.18
CA GLY A 42 -8.38 27.74 19.61
C GLY A 42 -9.58 27.28 18.79
N TYR A 43 -10.13 26.11 19.12
CA TYR A 43 -11.54 25.86 18.82
C TYR A 43 -12.39 26.89 19.57
N ASP A 44 -13.47 27.34 18.94
CA ASP A 44 -14.43 28.24 19.57
C ASP A 44 -14.90 27.67 20.92
N PRO A 45 -14.83 28.43 22.04
CA PRO A 45 -15.34 27.98 23.33
C PRO A 45 -16.80 27.50 23.28
N GLN A 46 -17.63 28.02 22.37
CA GLN A 46 -18.99 27.53 22.18
C GLN A 46 -19.01 26.08 21.72
N VAL A 47 -18.13 25.68 20.79
CA VAL A 47 -18.03 24.30 20.32
C VAL A 47 -17.64 23.36 21.47
N LYS A 48 -16.75 23.80 22.37
CA LYS A 48 -16.36 23.01 23.55
C LYS A 48 -17.51 22.87 24.56
N LEU A 49 -18.33 23.90 24.74
CA LEU A 49 -19.52 23.86 25.59
C LEU A 49 -20.59 22.93 25.00
N THR A 50 -20.88 23.04 23.70
CA THR A 50 -21.81 22.14 23.00
C THR A 50 -21.31 20.70 23.04
N ALA A 51 -20.00 20.47 22.86
CA ALA A 51 -19.39 19.16 23.01
C ALA A 51 -19.63 18.55 24.40
N ARG A 52 -19.46 19.36 25.46
CA ARG A 52 -19.73 18.92 26.83
C ARG A 52 -21.18 18.51 27.02
N GLN A 53 -22.13 19.36 26.61
CA GLN A 53 -23.56 19.07 26.70
C GLN A 53 -23.93 17.78 25.97
N MET A 54 -23.37 17.55 24.78
CA MET A 54 -23.60 16.32 24.03
C MET A 54 -22.98 15.09 24.72
N VAL A 55 -21.79 15.20 25.31
CA VAL A 55 -21.13 14.07 25.98
C VAL A 55 -21.83 13.68 27.29
N GLU A 56 -22.27 14.66 28.07
CA GLU A 56 -22.91 14.44 29.37
C GLU A 56 -24.40 14.11 29.24
N GLY A 57 -25.07 14.58 28.18
CA GLY A 57 -26.52 14.44 27.99
C GLY A 57 -26.98 13.47 26.90
N SER A 58 -26.06 12.81 26.17
CA SER A 58 -26.42 11.95 25.04
C SER A 58 -25.75 10.57 25.10
N ASP A 59 -26.49 9.57 24.61
CA ASP A 59 -26.01 8.19 24.41
C ASP A 59 -25.29 8.01 23.06
N LEU A 60 -25.11 9.08 22.28
CA LEU A 60 -24.43 9.00 20.99
C LEU A 60 -22.96 8.59 21.15
N PRO A 61 -22.42 7.70 20.29
CA PRO A 61 -20.99 7.40 20.22
C PRO A 61 -20.13 8.67 20.08
N GLN A 62 -18.96 8.70 20.73
CA GLN A 62 -18.05 9.86 20.67
C GLN A 62 -17.66 10.24 19.25
N ALA A 63 -17.40 9.23 18.39
CA ALA A 63 -17.13 9.44 16.98
C ALA A 63 -18.27 10.21 16.27
N GLN A 64 -19.52 9.95 16.63
CA GLN A 64 -20.68 10.61 16.02
C GLN A 64 -20.88 12.03 16.56
N ILE A 65 -20.62 12.26 17.86
CA ILE A 65 -20.58 13.61 18.45
C ILE A 65 -19.48 14.44 17.76
N ALA A 66 -18.29 13.88 17.61
CA ALA A 66 -17.15 14.53 16.97
C ALA A 66 -17.47 14.90 15.51
N TYR A 67 -18.05 13.97 14.74
CA TYR A 67 -18.51 14.22 13.38
C TYR A 67 -19.52 15.38 13.29
N ARG A 68 -20.54 15.40 14.17
CA ARG A 68 -21.56 16.47 14.18
C ARG A 68 -20.99 17.85 14.48
N LEU A 69 -19.94 17.92 15.29
CA LEU A 69 -19.30 19.16 15.69
C LEU A 69 -18.16 19.58 14.75
N GLY A 70 -17.83 18.77 13.74
CA GLY A 70 -16.70 19.02 12.84
C GLY A 70 -15.35 18.96 13.55
N VAL A 71 -15.24 18.21 14.65
CA VAL A 71 -13.98 18.03 15.40
C VAL A 71 -13.47 16.60 15.28
N SER A 72 -12.17 16.40 15.47
CA SER A 72 -11.62 15.04 15.53
C SER A 72 -12.07 14.34 16.81
N GLU A 73 -12.27 13.01 16.76
CA GLU A 73 -12.58 12.21 17.94
C GLU A 73 -11.50 12.35 19.03
N ALA A 74 -10.23 12.41 18.64
CA ALA A 74 -9.11 12.63 19.55
C ALA A 74 -9.20 13.99 20.29
N THR A 75 -9.64 15.04 19.59
CA THR A 75 -9.90 16.36 20.20
C THR A 75 -10.97 16.23 21.29
N LEU A 76 -12.08 15.56 20.98
CA LEU A 76 -13.17 15.34 21.93
C LEU A 76 -12.74 14.51 23.14
N THR A 77 -11.96 13.44 22.93
CA THR A 77 -11.38 12.64 24.02
C THR A 77 -10.47 13.47 24.93
N ASN A 78 -9.65 14.35 24.36
CA ASN A 78 -8.80 15.24 25.14
C ASN A 78 -9.62 16.23 25.97
N TRP A 79 -10.64 16.86 25.39
CA TRP A 79 -11.52 17.76 26.14
C TRP A 79 -12.27 17.05 27.26
N LYS A 80 -12.77 15.83 27.01
CA LYS A 80 -13.39 14.99 28.05
C LYS A 80 -12.40 14.71 29.18
N ARG A 81 -11.16 14.34 28.86
CA ARG A 81 -10.10 14.05 29.84
C ARG A 81 -9.70 15.29 30.65
N GLU A 82 -9.53 16.44 30.00
CA GLU A 82 -9.15 17.71 30.64
C GLU A 82 -10.29 18.29 31.48
N GLY A 83 -11.53 18.18 31.01
CA GLY A 83 -12.71 18.74 31.66
C GLY A 83 -13.37 17.80 32.67
N GLY A 84 -12.89 16.56 32.80
CA GLY A 84 -13.47 15.54 33.68
C GLY A 84 -14.91 15.17 33.34
N TRP A 85 -15.32 15.27 32.06
CA TRP A 85 -16.71 15.03 31.67
C TRP A 85 -17.05 13.54 31.78
N THR A 86 -18.07 13.22 32.55
CA THR A 86 -18.61 11.87 32.71
C THR A 86 -19.71 11.61 31.69
N ARG A 87 -19.81 10.36 31.23
CA ARG A 87 -20.82 9.95 30.26
C ARG A 87 -21.98 9.29 31.02
N PRO A 88 -23.24 9.46 30.59
CA PRO A 88 -24.36 8.76 31.21
C PRO A 88 -24.17 7.24 31.15
N GLU A 89 -24.69 6.57 32.17
CA GLU A 89 -24.70 5.11 32.27
C GLU A 89 -25.59 4.54 31.14
N GLY A 90 -25.02 3.63 30.34
CA GLY A 90 -25.72 3.03 29.18
C GLY A 90 -25.26 3.53 27.81
N ALA A 91 -24.43 4.58 27.74
CA ALA A 91 -23.89 5.02 26.47
C ALA A 91 -22.89 3.98 25.90
N PRO A 92 -23.02 3.56 24.62
CA PRO A 92 -22.20 2.53 24.00
C PRO A 92 -20.73 2.94 24.08
N GLU A 93 -19.95 2.20 24.87
CA GLU A 93 -18.51 2.33 24.88
C GLU A 93 -18.02 1.95 23.49
N ALA A 94 -17.22 2.83 22.87
CA ALA A 94 -16.67 2.52 21.56
C ALA A 94 -15.93 1.18 21.70
N PRO A 95 -16.16 0.22 20.78
CA PRO A 95 -15.45 -1.04 20.85
C PRO A 95 -13.97 -0.70 20.89
N VAL A 96 -13.30 -1.10 21.96
CA VAL A 96 -11.85 -0.99 22.07
C VAL A 96 -11.31 -1.98 21.06
N ILE A 97 -11.28 -1.58 19.78
CA ILE A 97 -10.61 -2.33 18.73
C ILE A 97 -9.13 -2.14 19.05
N GLY A 98 -8.65 -3.01 19.95
CA GLY A 98 -7.34 -2.99 20.58
C GLY A 98 -6.25 -3.34 19.59
N ARG A 99 -6.12 -2.60 18.49
CA ARG A 99 -4.84 -2.52 17.80
C ARG A 99 -3.93 -1.75 18.73
N THR A 100 -3.13 -2.51 19.48
CA THR A 100 -2.07 -1.97 20.32
C THR A 100 -1.25 -0.96 19.50
N LYS A 101 -0.71 0.07 20.16
CA LYS A 101 0.22 1.02 19.49
C LYS A 101 1.33 0.27 18.74
N ALA A 102 1.76 -0.88 19.27
CA ALA A 102 2.69 -1.80 18.64
C ALA A 102 2.15 -2.37 17.31
N ALA A 103 0.92 -2.89 17.27
CA ALA A 103 0.30 -3.40 16.04
C ALA A 103 0.16 -2.30 14.96
N ARG A 104 -0.26 -1.10 15.35
CA ARG A 104 -0.33 0.06 14.41
C ARG A 104 1.06 0.42 13.88
N LYS A 105 2.06 0.49 14.75
CA LYS A 105 3.45 0.77 14.36
C LYS A 105 4.02 -0.32 13.44
N ALA A 106 3.70 -1.59 13.72
CA ALA A 106 4.10 -2.72 12.88
C ALA A 106 3.43 -2.67 11.50
N ALA A 107 2.15 -2.29 11.41
CA ALA A 107 1.46 -2.07 10.14
C ALA A 107 2.11 -0.95 9.31
N VAL A 108 2.41 0.20 9.93
CA VAL A 108 3.09 1.32 9.24
C VAL A 108 4.51 0.94 8.78
N ARG A 109 5.23 0.13 9.56
CA ARG A 109 6.55 -0.39 9.16
C ARG A 109 6.45 -1.36 7.98
N ARG A 110 5.44 -2.24 7.96
CA ARG A 110 5.19 -3.14 6.84
C ARG A 110 4.86 -2.37 5.57
N SER A 111 3.94 -1.41 5.65
CA SER A 111 3.57 -0.60 4.48
C SER A 111 4.75 0.19 3.91
N THR A 112 5.61 0.75 4.77
CA THR A 112 6.81 1.47 4.28
C THR A 112 7.86 0.52 3.68
N ALA A 113 8.02 -0.70 4.22
CA ALA A 113 8.88 -1.72 3.65
C ALA A 113 8.37 -2.21 2.28
N GLU A 114 7.06 -2.44 2.15
CA GLU A 114 6.39 -2.84 0.89
C GLU A 114 6.54 -1.77 -0.19
N VAL A 115 6.32 -0.50 0.14
CA VAL A 115 6.52 0.63 -0.80
C VAL A 115 7.98 0.71 -1.24
N ARG A 116 8.95 0.56 -0.32
CA ARG A 116 10.38 0.56 -0.66
C ARG A 116 10.76 -0.61 -1.56
N ARG A 117 10.21 -1.80 -1.28
CA ARG A 117 10.41 -3.02 -2.05
C ARG A 117 9.89 -2.86 -3.48
N THR A 118 8.64 -2.43 -3.63
CA THR A 118 8.00 -2.17 -4.93
C THR A 118 8.83 -1.20 -5.77
N ARG A 119 9.34 -0.13 -5.15
CA ARG A 119 10.20 0.86 -5.83
C ARG A 119 11.56 0.28 -6.26
N LEU A 120 12.11 -0.67 -5.50
CA LEU A 120 13.35 -1.34 -5.87
C LEU A 120 13.12 -2.29 -7.05
N ILE A 121 12.05 -3.10 -6.98
CA ILE A 121 11.64 -4.01 -8.05
C ILE A 121 11.41 -3.24 -9.36
N GLY A 122 10.65 -2.14 -9.33
CA GLY A 122 10.41 -1.33 -10.53
C GLY A 122 11.67 -0.74 -11.16
N ARG A 123 12.69 -0.36 -10.36
CA ARG A 123 13.99 0.10 -10.89
C ARG A 123 14.78 -1.04 -11.53
N LEU A 124 14.70 -2.23 -10.98
CA LEU A 124 15.38 -3.41 -11.50
C LEU A 124 14.77 -3.86 -12.83
N PHE A 125 13.43 -3.92 -12.92
CA PHE A 125 12.72 -4.18 -14.18
C PHE A 125 13.07 -3.16 -15.26
N LYS A 126 13.09 -1.86 -14.94
CA LYS A 126 13.50 -0.83 -15.91
C LYS A 126 14.93 -1.02 -16.42
N THR A 127 15.83 -1.50 -15.56
CA THR A 127 17.22 -1.78 -15.96
C THR A 127 17.29 -3.00 -16.86
N PHE A 128 16.51 -4.04 -16.54
CA PHE A 128 16.36 -5.26 -17.32
C PHE A 128 15.80 -4.98 -18.72
N GLU A 129 14.71 -4.22 -18.81
CA GLU A 129 14.11 -3.81 -20.09
C GLU A 129 15.11 -3.11 -21.00
N ARG A 130 15.94 -2.21 -20.42
CA ARG A 130 17.01 -1.55 -21.17
C ARG A 130 18.05 -2.53 -21.71
N GLN A 131 18.45 -3.52 -20.92
CA GLN A 131 19.42 -4.54 -21.34
C GLN A 131 18.85 -5.44 -22.44
N VAL A 132 17.58 -5.84 -22.32
CA VAL A 132 16.89 -6.61 -23.36
C VAL A 132 16.82 -5.80 -24.66
N ALA A 133 16.41 -4.53 -24.60
CA ALA A 133 16.36 -3.66 -25.76
C ALA A 133 17.74 -3.48 -26.44
N GLU A 134 18.82 -3.38 -25.65
CA GLU A 134 20.19 -3.31 -26.18
C GLU A 134 20.59 -4.60 -26.90
N ILE A 135 20.24 -5.76 -26.33
CA ILE A 135 20.47 -7.07 -26.95
C ILE A 135 19.66 -7.18 -28.24
N GLU A 136 18.36 -6.89 -28.20
CA GLU A 136 17.47 -6.89 -29.38
C GLU A 136 18.00 -5.99 -30.50
N ALA A 137 18.51 -4.80 -30.17
CA ALA A 137 19.11 -3.90 -31.15
C ALA A 137 20.35 -4.51 -31.84
N ARG A 138 21.16 -5.30 -31.12
CA ARG A 138 22.30 -6.02 -31.73
C ARG A 138 21.83 -7.17 -32.61
N PHE A 139 20.78 -7.88 -32.21
CA PHE A 139 20.16 -8.94 -33.02
C PHE A 139 19.50 -8.43 -34.29
N ALA A 140 19.08 -7.16 -34.32
CA ALA A 140 18.52 -6.53 -35.52
C ALA A 140 19.56 -6.28 -36.62
N ASP A 141 20.86 -6.30 -36.31
CA ASP A 141 21.93 -6.20 -37.30
C ASP A 141 22.30 -7.59 -37.84
N PRO A 142 21.94 -7.94 -39.09
CA PRO A 142 22.24 -9.26 -39.66
C PRO A 142 23.74 -9.49 -39.91
N ALA A 143 24.57 -8.44 -39.86
CA ALA A 143 26.03 -8.56 -39.99
C ALA A 143 26.72 -8.81 -38.64
N ALA A 144 26.03 -8.57 -37.52
CA ALA A 144 26.56 -8.86 -36.20
C ALA A 144 26.51 -10.37 -35.94
N ARG A 145 27.68 -10.99 -35.74
CA ARG A 145 27.73 -12.39 -35.31
C ARG A 145 27.16 -12.46 -33.90
N THR A 146 26.16 -13.31 -33.73
CA THR A 146 25.57 -13.60 -32.43
C THR A 146 26.65 -14.12 -31.50
N GLU A 147 27.02 -13.34 -30.48
CA GLU A 147 28.05 -13.77 -29.54
C GLU A 147 27.45 -14.77 -28.54
N GLU A 148 28.15 -15.89 -28.30
CA GLU A 148 27.80 -16.85 -27.24
C GLU A 148 27.62 -16.15 -25.86
N LYS A 149 28.28 -15.00 -25.69
CA LYS A 149 28.15 -14.13 -24.52
C LYS A 149 26.73 -13.57 -24.34
N ASP A 150 26.03 -13.24 -25.41
CA ASP A 150 24.67 -12.68 -25.34
C ASP A 150 23.68 -13.74 -24.88
N ALA A 151 23.80 -14.97 -25.37
CA ALA A 151 22.99 -16.12 -24.91
C ALA A 151 23.22 -16.40 -23.41
N ARG A 152 24.47 -16.36 -22.94
CA ARG A 152 24.78 -16.50 -21.50
C ARG A 152 24.20 -15.36 -20.67
N THR A 153 24.24 -14.14 -21.20
CA THR A 153 23.68 -12.95 -20.55
C THR A 153 22.16 -13.08 -20.41
N LEU A 154 21.45 -13.47 -21.47
CA LEU A 154 20.02 -13.74 -21.43
C LEU A 154 19.67 -14.85 -20.43
N GLY A 155 20.46 -15.93 -20.37
CA GLY A 155 20.26 -17.00 -19.39
C GLY A 155 20.40 -16.52 -17.93
N SER A 156 21.39 -15.67 -17.66
CA SER A 156 21.58 -15.05 -16.33
C SER A 156 20.42 -14.11 -15.97
N LEU A 157 19.98 -13.31 -16.93
CA LEU A 157 18.85 -12.39 -16.80
C LEU A 157 17.54 -13.13 -16.50
N ALA A 158 17.26 -14.22 -17.22
CA ALA A 158 16.07 -15.05 -16.99
C ALA A 158 16.04 -15.64 -15.58
N ARG A 159 17.16 -16.18 -15.07
CA ARG A 159 17.25 -16.68 -13.68
C ARG A 159 17.03 -15.58 -12.64
N THR A 160 17.52 -14.37 -12.93
CA THR A 160 17.35 -13.22 -12.03
C THR A 160 15.86 -12.85 -11.95
N LEU A 161 15.16 -12.83 -13.08
CA LEU A 161 13.73 -12.56 -13.14
C LEU A 161 12.91 -13.63 -12.41
N GLU A 162 13.24 -14.91 -12.60
CA GLU A 162 12.63 -16.01 -11.85
C GLU A 162 12.80 -15.84 -10.34
N THR A 163 14.00 -15.45 -9.89
CA THR A 163 14.29 -15.17 -8.48
C THR A 163 13.45 -14.00 -7.94
N LEU A 164 13.28 -12.94 -8.73
CA LEU A 164 12.45 -11.80 -8.34
C LEU A 164 10.97 -12.16 -8.25
N MET A 165 10.45 -12.94 -9.20
CA MET A 165 9.06 -13.43 -9.17
C MET A 165 8.81 -14.38 -8.00
N ALA A 166 9.79 -15.23 -7.66
CA ALA A 166 9.72 -16.09 -6.48
C ALA A 166 9.65 -15.26 -5.20
N LEU A 167 10.54 -14.25 -5.07
CA LEU A 167 10.50 -13.33 -3.94
C LEU A 167 9.16 -12.62 -3.85
N GLU A 168 8.64 -12.06 -4.95
CA GLU A 168 7.35 -11.34 -4.99
C GLU A 168 6.18 -12.23 -4.52
N ARG A 169 6.12 -13.49 -4.96
CA ARG A 169 5.10 -14.45 -4.50
C ARG A 169 5.23 -14.82 -3.02
N ASP A 170 6.44 -14.82 -2.49
CA ASP A 170 6.73 -15.01 -1.06
C ASP A 170 6.50 -13.71 -0.27
N ASP A 171 5.31 -13.09 -0.39
CA ASP A 171 4.89 -11.81 0.24
C ASP A 171 4.99 -11.79 1.78
N GLY A 172 6.24 -11.77 2.24
CA GLY A 172 6.65 -12.01 3.62
C GLY A 172 6.59 -13.51 3.97
N PRO A 173 7.44 -13.98 4.91
CA PRO A 173 7.08 -15.19 5.63
C PRO A 173 5.67 -14.93 6.15
N LYS A 174 4.66 -15.66 5.61
CA LYS A 174 3.41 -15.87 6.33
C LYS A 174 3.86 -16.13 7.74
N ALA A 175 3.38 -15.35 8.69
CA ALA A 175 3.67 -15.57 10.09
C ALA A 175 3.25 -17.02 10.37
N ARG A 176 4.20 -17.96 10.20
CA ARG A 176 4.31 -19.12 11.04
C ARG A 176 4.14 -18.51 12.40
N GLU A 177 3.11 -18.96 13.11
CA GLU A 177 2.99 -18.72 14.53
C GLU A 177 4.42 -18.68 15.09
N PRO A 178 4.79 -17.66 15.87
CA PRO A 178 6.10 -17.62 16.47
C PRO A 178 6.20 -18.91 17.28
N GLU A 179 6.81 -19.93 16.67
CA GLU A 179 7.24 -21.12 17.35
C GLU A 179 8.15 -20.53 18.42
N PRO A 180 7.76 -20.62 19.70
CA PRO A 180 8.62 -20.15 20.77
C PRO A 180 9.76 -21.14 20.78
N VAL A 181 10.72 -20.92 19.88
CA VAL A 181 11.98 -21.64 19.88
C VAL A 181 12.65 -21.17 21.14
N ASP A 182 12.56 -22.03 22.16
CA ASP A 182 13.29 -21.85 23.38
C ASP A 182 14.76 -21.67 22.98
N ARG A 183 15.32 -20.50 23.30
CA ARG A 183 16.70 -20.16 22.94
C ARG A 183 17.67 -21.17 23.53
N ASP A 184 17.30 -21.82 24.62
CA ASP A 184 18.12 -22.83 25.26
C ASP A 184 18.11 -24.15 24.48
N GLU A 185 16.99 -24.53 23.85
CA GLU A 185 16.95 -25.68 22.93
C GLU A 185 17.81 -25.44 21.69
N LEU A 186 17.79 -24.23 21.14
CA LEU A 186 18.59 -23.90 19.96
C LEU A 186 20.09 -23.87 20.28
N ARG A 187 20.48 -23.40 21.48
CA ARG A 187 21.84 -23.47 21.99
C ARG A 187 22.29 -24.91 22.24
N ALA A 188 21.43 -25.75 22.82
CA ALA A 188 21.71 -27.16 23.04
C ALA A 188 21.88 -27.92 21.71
N ALA A 189 21.06 -27.63 20.71
CA ALA A 189 21.18 -28.19 19.37
C ALA A 189 22.49 -27.78 18.69
N LEU A 190 22.88 -26.51 18.80
CA LEU A 190 24.15 -26.01 18.25
C LEU A 190 25.35 -26.67 18.93
N ALA A 191 25.33 -26.80 20.26
CA ALA A 191 26.38 -27.45 21.04
C ALA A 191 26.58 -28.92 20.62
N ARG A 192 25.48 -29.67 20.43
CA ARG A 192 25.53 -31.05 19.91
C ARG A 192 26.19 -31.12 18.54
N ARG A 193 25.87 -30.19 17.64
CA ARG A 193 26.42 -30.18 16.29
C ARG A 193 27.90 -29.81 16.26
N ILE A 194 28.34 -28.91 17.12
CA ILE A 194 29.77 -28.57 17.29
C ILE A 194 30.54 -29.77 17.86
N ALA A 195 29.98 -30.47 18.86
CA ALA A 195 30.60 -31.66 19.43
C ALA A 195 30.76 -32.78 18.38
N GLN A 196 29.74 -33.00 17.54
CA GLN A 196 29.80 -33.97 16.45
C GLN A 196 30.94 -33.66 15.46
N TRP A 197 31.11 -32.40 15.06
CA TRP A 197 32.21 -32.02 14.17
C TRP A 197 33.59 -32.15 14.81
N ALA A 198 33.71 -31.96 16.12
CA ALA A 198 34.97 -32.15 16.84
C ALA A 198 35.37 -33.64 16.89
N GLU A 199 34.39 -34.55 17.02
CA GLU A 199 34.62 -35.99 16.96
C GLU A 199 35.03 -36.45 15.55
N GLU A 200 34.31 -35.98 14.52
CA GLU A 200 34.60 -36.29 13.11
C GLU A 200 36.00 -35.78 12.69
N ALA A 201 36.42 -34.62 13.19
CA ALA A 201 37.75 -34.05 12.93
C ALA A 201 38.89 -34.80 13.65
N GLY A 202 38.61 -35.44 14.79
CA GLY A 202 39.58 -36.24 15.55
C GLY A 202 39.74 -37.68 15.08
N GLN A 203 38.86 -38.17 14.21
CA GLN A 203 38.87 -39.54 13.67
C GLN A 203 39.50 -39.65 12.27
N SER A 204 40.04 -38.55 11.74
CA SER A 204 40.70 -38.49 10.43
C SER A 204 42.25 -38.42 10.51
N ASP A 205 42.82 -38.77 11.67
CA ASP A 205 44.27 -38.88 11.93
C ASP A 205 44.60 -40.36 12.24
#